data_AF-A0A9Q1BRX4-F1
#
_entry.id   AF-A0A9Q1BRX4-F1
#
_cell.length_a   1.000
_cell.length_b   1.000
_cell.length_c   1.000
_cell.angle_alpha   90.00
_cell.angle_beta   90.00
_cell.angle_gamma   90.00
#
_symmetry.space_group_name_H-M   'P 1'
#
loop_
_entity.id
_entity.type
_entity.pdbx_description
1 polymer ?
#
loop_
_entity_poly.entity_id
_entity_poly.type
_entity_poly.pdbx_seq_one_letter_code
_entity_poly.pdbx_strand_id
1 'polypeptide(L)'
;MGRRTQTVLPTSPELMKPQIPTNVEEKFRRQSNKQAKYYNCSSKVLPSIKVGDSVSVRFRKQWKPGKVVAKSRYPGSFVVQIGLEQYRRNRRDIRISPRFETPSYIADDTDDQETQTKPLL
;
A
#
# COMPACT_ATOMS: atom_id res chain seq x y z
N MET A 1 -34.85 -5.55 8.61
CA MET A 1 -35.61 -4.83 9.65
C MET A 1 -36.98 -4.45 9.09
N GLY A 2 -37.94 -5.37 9.12
CA GLY A 2 -39.34 -5.11 8.75
C GLY A 2 -40.20 -5.17 10.00
N ARG A 3 -40.05 -4.18 10.91
CA ARG A 3 -40.74 -4.24 12.21
C ARG A 3 -42.02 -3.44 12.17
N ARG A 4 -43.11 -4.12 12.50
CA ARG A 4 -44.38 -3.51 12.86
C ARG A 4 -44.40 -3.20 14.37
N THR A 5 -45.16 -2.18 14.75
CA THR A 5 -45.36 -1.68 16.10
C THR A 5 -45.85 -2.75 17.07
N GLN A 6 -45.32 -2.71 18.28
CA GLN A 6 -45.94 -3.36 19.43
C GLN A 6 -47.04 -2.43 19.95
N THR A 7 -48.29 -2.85 19.87
CA THR A 7 -49.46 -2.11 20.37
C THR A 7 -50.28 -3.02 21.26
N VAL A 8 -50.78 -2.49 22.37
CA VAL A 8 -51.65 -3.22 23.31
C VAL A 8 -53.06 -3.38 22.74
N LEU A 9 -53.47 -2.48 21.85
CA LEU A 9 -54.79 -2.46 21.24
C LEU A 9 -54.86 -3.34 19.98
N PRO A 10 -56.01 -3.99 19.71
CA PRO A 10 -56.24 -4.74 18.48
C PRO A 10 -56.07 -3.81 17.27
N THR A 11 -55.22 -4.19 16.33
CA THR A 11 -54.96 -3.43 15.10
C THR A 11 -55.37 -4.26 13.88
N SER A 12 -55.82 -3.59 12.81
CA SER A 12 -56.17 -4.21 11.53
C SER A 12 -55.14 -5.27 11.06
N PRO A 13 -55.61 -6.42 10.51
CA PRO A 13 -54.75 -7.52 10.07
C PRO A 13 -53.86 -7.16 8.87
N GLU A 14 -54.24 -6.17 8.06
CA GLU A 14 -53.43 -5.72 6.93
C GLU A 14 -52.13 -5.09 7.38
N LEU A 15 -52.24 -4.28 8.43
CA LEU A 15 -51.09 -3.63 9.02
C LEU A 15 -50.16 -4.71 9.67
N MET A 16 -50.64 -5.93 10.05
CA MET A 16 -49.87 -7.03 10.71
C MET A 16 -48.75 -7.56 9.84
N LYS A 17 -48.83 -7.34 8.54
CA LYS A 17 -47.88 -7.87 7.58
C LYS A 17 -46.63 -7.01 7.60
N PRO A 18 -45.44 -7.59 7.82
CA PRO A 18 -44.20 -6.84 7.75
C PRO A 18 -44.00 -6.32 6.32
N GLN A 19 -43.60 -5.06 6.19
CA GLN A 19 -43.19 -4.53 4.90
C GLN A 19 -41.79 -5.03 4.56
N ILE A 20 -41.71 -6.01 3.67
CA ILE A 20 -40.44 -6.55 3.17
C ILE A 20 -40.12 -5.83 1.86
N PRO A 21 -39.00 -5.09 1.77
CA PRO A 21 -38.59 -4.49 0.52
C PRO A 21 -38.17 -5.57 -0.49
N THR A 22 -38.89 -5.67 -1.61
CA THR A 22 -38.71 -6.73 -2.62
C THR A 22 -37.47 -6.55 -3.50
N ASN A 23 -36.97 -5.31 -3.65
CA ASN A 23 -35.86 -4.99 -4.56
C ASN A 23 -34.62 -4.44 -3.83
N VAL A 24 -34.12 -5.20 -2.85
CA VAL A 24 -32.92 -4.82 -2.09
C VAL A 24 -31.65 -5.30 -2.78
N GLU A 25 -31.66 -6.53 -3.30
CA GLU A 25 -30.50 -7.13 -3.95
C GLU A 25 -30.08 -6.37 -5.22
N GLU A 26 -31.02 -6.00 -6.09
CA GLU A 26 -30.65 -5.23 -7.27
C GLU A 26 -30.15 -3.83 -6.90
N LYS A 27 -30.67 -3.22 -5.84
CA LYS A 27 -30.17 -1.93 -5.35
C LYS A 27 -28.71 -2.04 -4.91
N PHE A 28 -28.37 -3.07 -4.14
CA PHE A 28 -26.98 -3.33 -3.75
C PHE A 28 -26.10 -3.62 -4.97
N ARG A 29 -26.57 -4.44 -5.91
CA ARG A 29 -25.83 -4.75 -7.15
C ARG A 29 -25.61 -3.49 -7.98
N ARG A 30 -26.62 -2.64 -8.16
CA ARG A 30 -26.52 -1.36 -8.89
C ARG A 30 -25.52 -0.43 -8.20
N GLN A 31 -25.56 -0.33 -6.87
CA GLN A 31 -24.62 0.48 -6.10
C GLN A 31 -23.18 -0.02 -6.27
N SER A 32 -22.97 -1.33 -6.18
CA SER A 32 -21.67 -1.98 -6.37
C SER A 32 -21.13 -1.75 -7.79
N ASN A 33 -21.96 -1.97 -8.82
CA ASN A 33 -21.59 -1.75 -10.22
C ASN A 33 -21.26 -0.28 -10.50
N LYS A 34 -22.03 0.64 -9.91
CA LYS A 34 -21.76 2.08 -10.00
C LYS A 34 -20.41 2.42 -9.39
N GLN A 35 -20.12 1.91 -8.19
CA GLN A 35 -18.84 2.11 -7.52
C GLN A 35 -17.68 1.52 -8.32
N ALA A 36 -17.81 0.30 -8.82
CA ALA A 36 -16.82 -0.34 -9.67
C ALA A 36 -16.55 0.46 -10.95
N LYS A 37 -17.60 0.96 -11.62
CA LYS A 37 -17.47 1.77 -12.84
C LYS A 37 -16.64 3.03 -12.60
N TYR A 38 -16.94 3.80 -11.55
CA TYR A 38 -16.25 5.07 -11.27
C TYR A 38 -14.87 4.88 -10.62
N TYR A 39 -14.71 3.86 -9.77
CA TYR A 39 -13.42 3.57 -9.14
C TYR A 39 -12.42 3.01 -10.17
N ASN A 40 -12.82 1.98 -10.93
CA ASN A 40 -11.92 1.29 -11.84
C ASN A 40 -11.49 2.18 -13.02
N CYS A 41 -12.33 3.11 -13.48
CA CYS A 41 -11.98 4.01 -14.57
C CYS A 41 -10.93 5.07 -14.16
N SER A 42 -10.86 5.43 -12.88
CA SER A 42 -9.93 6.44 -12.37
C SER A 42 -8.69 5.84 -11.69
N SER A 43 -8.76 4.57 -11.26
CA SER A 43 -7.64 3.88 -10.62
C SER A 43 -6.53 3.52 -11.62
N LYS A 44 -5.30 3.96 -11.35
CA LYS A 44 -4.11 3.56 -12.12
C LYS A 44 -3.32 2.52 -11.34
N VAL A 45 -2.83 1.49 -12.03
CA VAL A 45 -1.93 0.51 -11.44
C VAL A 45 -0.64 1.21 -11.01
N LEU A 46 -0.26 1.04 -9.75
CA LEU A 46 0.93 1.68 -9.22
C LEU A 46 2.17 0.94 -9.76
N PRO A 47 3.15 1.64 -10.37
CA PRO A 47 4.28 0.97 -11.00
C PRO A 47 5.09 0.16 -9.98
N SER A 48 5.55 -1.02 -10.40
CA SER A 48 6.33 -1.90 -9.53
C SER A 48 7.69 -1.29 -9.26
N ILE A 49 8.19 -1.49 -8.03
CA ILE A 49 9.50 -1.02 -7.60
C ILE A 49 10.42 -2.23 -7.51
N LYS A 50 11.57 -2.14 -8.17
CA LYS A 50 12.63 -3.15 -8.10
C LYS A 50 13.73 -2.68 -7.16
N VAL A 51 14.50 -3.65 -6.68
CA VAL A 51 15.73 -3.37 -5.94
C VAL A 51 16.72 -2.72 -6.91
N GLY A 52 17.35 -1.64 -6.50
CA GLY A 52 18.27 -0.85 -7.32
C GLY A 52 17.68 0.41 -7.94
N ASP A 53 16.34 0.56 -7.96
CA ASP A 53 15.69 1.72 -8.57
C ASP A 53 15.98 3.01 -7.80
N SER A 54 16.24 4.09 -8.54
CA SER A 54 16.26 5.46 -8.02
C SER A 54 14.85 5.94 -7.75
N VAL A 55 14.60 6.36 -6.51
CA VAL A 55 13.28 6.74 -6.03
C VAL A 55 13.33 8.04 -5.24
N SER A 56 12.23 8.77 -5.26
CA SER A 56 11.98 9.85 -4.33
C SER A 56 11.29 9.30 -3.10
N VAL A 57 11.89 9.51 -1.93
CA VAL A 57 11.40 9.02 -0.65
C VAL A 57 10.90 10.18 0.19
N ARG A 58 9.71 10.03 0.76
CA ARG A 58 9.17 11.00 1.71
C ARG A 58 9.88 10.86 3.04
N PHE A 59 10.66 11.87 3.38
CA PHE A 59 11.31 12.03 4.67
C PHE A 59 10.70 13.22 5.41
N ARG A 60 9.94 12.94 6.47
CA ARG A 60 9.12 13.95 7.19
C ARG A 60 8.14 14.63 6.22
N LYS A 61 8.32 15.93 5.94
CA LYS A 61 7.48 16.72 5.03
C LYS A 61 8.12 16.91 3.64
N GLN A 62 9.34 16.44 3.43
CA GLN A 62 10.11 16.67 2.21
C GLN A 62 10.31 15.38 1.42
N TRP A 63 10.44 15.51 0.10
CA TRP A 63 10.79 14.40 -0.79
C TRP A 63 12.30 14.45 -1.04
N LYS A 64 13.02 13.39 -0.67
CA LYS A 64 14.46 13.26 -0.84
C LYS A 64 14.80 12.17 -1.86
N PRO A 65 15.88 12.33 -2.65
CA PRO A 65 16.37 11.25 -3.48
C PRO A 65 16.87 10.07 -2.63
N GLY A 66 16.69 8.86 -3.13
CA GLY A 66 17.18 7.64 -2.50
C GLY A 66 17.18 6.46 -3.46
N LYS A 67 17.77 5.35 -3.01
CA LYS A 67 17.85 4.10 -3.78
C LYS A 67 17.19 2.97 -3.02
N VAL A 68 16.48 2.09 -3.72
CA VAL A 68 15.86 0.92 -3.09
C VAL A 68 16.92 -0.16 -2.91
N VAL A 69 17.18 -0.56 -1.66
CA VAL A 69 18.20 -1.56 -1.31
C VAL A 69 17.61 -2.95 -1.25
N ALA A 70 16.41 -3.10 -0.68
CA ALA A 70 15.77 -4.40 -0.53
C ALA A 70 14.25 -4.29 -0.36
N LYS A 71 13.55 -5.40 -0.55
CA LYS A 71 12.18 -5.56 -0.05
C LYS A 71 12.23 -5.81 1.46
N SER A 72 11.31 -5.22 2.21
CA SER A 72 11.24 -5.46 3.65
C SER A 72 10.51 -6.77 3.93
N ARG A 73 10.70 -7.31 5.14
CA ARG A 73 9.94 -8.46 5.67
C ARG A 73 8.43 -8.22 5.72
N TYR A 74 8.00 -6.96 5.79
CA TYR A 74 6.59 -6.59 5.82
C TYR A 74 6.07 -6.31 4.41
N PRO A 75 4.86 -6.78 4.08
CA PRO A 75 4.27 -6.57 2.75
C PRO A 75 4.09 -5.07 2.46
N GLY A 76 4.43 -4.66 1.22
CA GLY A 76 4.31 -3.27 0.78
C GLY A 76 5.31 -2.29 1.42
N SER A 77 6.26 -2.78 2.22
CA SER A 77 7.39 -2.00 2.76
C SER A 77 8.68 -2.32 2.00
N PHE A 78 9.52 -1.31 1.83
CA PHE A 78 10.84 -1.39 1.19
C PHE A 78 11.90 -0.80 2.12
N VAL A 79 13.14 -1.26 1.96
CA VAL A 79 14.32 -0.66 2.57
C VAL A 79 14.93 0.26 1.53
N VAL A 80 15.06 1.54 1.88
CA VAL A 80 15.59 2.58 1.00
C VAL A 80 16.78 3.26 1.67
N GLN A 81 17.81 3.55 0.89
CA GLN A 81 18.97 4.30 1.31
C GLN A 81 18.79 5.76 0.91
N ILE A 82 18.91 6.67 1.88
CA ILE A 82 18.87 8.11 1.69
C ILE A 82 20.20 8.66 2.21
N GLY A 83 21.11 9.01 1.31
CA GLY A 83 22.48 9.34 1.67
C GLY A 83 23.21 8.14 2.27
N LEU A 84 23.68 8.29 3.51
CA LEU A 84 24.40 7.24 4.26
C LEU A 84 23.48 6.34 5.09
N GLU A 85 22.24 6.76 5.35
CA GLU A 85 21.33 6.04 6.24
C GLU A 85 20.29 5.22 5.48
N GLN A 86 19.94 4.07 6.04
CA GLN A 86 18.88 3.21 5.53
C GLN A 86 17.60 3.33 6.36
N TYR A 87 16.47 3.36 5.66
CA TYR A 87 15.16 3.50 6.29
C TYR A 87 14.18 2.47 5.71
N ARG A 88 13.27 1.98 6.56
CA ARG A 88 12.07 1.27 6.10
C ARG A 88 11.01 2.27 5.69
N ARG A 89 10.48 2.16 4.47
CA ARG A 89 9.42 3.03 3.94
C ARG A 89 8.33 2.24 3.24
N ASN A 90 7.10 2.71 3.36
CA ASN A 90 5.95 2.10 2.70
C ASN A 90 5.89 2.53 1.23
N ARG A 91 5.24 1.73 0.38
CA ARG A 91 5.03 2.04 -1.04
C ARG A 91 4.42 3.44 -1.30
N ARG A 92 3.59 3.95 -0.38
CA ARG A 92 2.97 5.30 -0.45
C ARG A 92 3.98 6.44 -0.27
N ASP A 93 5.07 6.18 0.45
CA ASP A 93 6.12 7.14 0.74
C ASP A 93 7.26 7.09 -0.29
N ILE A 94 7.11 6.30 -1.35
CA ILE A 94 8.12 6.10 -2.38
C ILE A 94 7.50 6.41 -3.76
N ARG A 95 8.17 7.25 -4.55
CA ARG A 95 7.81 7.56 -5.94
C ARG A 95 8.96 7.17 -6.84
N ILE A 96 8.67 6.43 -7.91
CA ILE A 96 9.65 6.21 -8.98
C ILE A 96 9.84 7.57 -9.65
N SER A 97 11.08 8.04 -9.69
CA SER A 97 11.41 9.29 -10.34
C SER A 97 12.71 9.10 -11.10
N PRO A 98 12.68 9.15 -12.44
CA PRO A 98 13.87 9.00 -13.28
C PRO A 98 14.84 10.18 -13.15
N ARG A 99 14.43 11.27 -12.48
CA ARG A 99 15.19 12.52 -12.37
C ARG A 99 16.15 12.59 -11.18
N PHE A 100 16.17 11.60 -10.29
CA PHE A 100 17.09 11.62 -9.16
C PHE A 100 18.31 10.76 -9.49
N GLU A 101 19.43 11.44 -9.74
CA GLU A 101 20.74 10.83 -9.74
C GLU A 101 20.98 10.21 -8.37
N THR A 102 21.43 8.96 -8.36
CA THR A 102 21.82 8.29 -7.12
C THR A 102 22.97 9.07 -6.50
N PRO A 103 22.89 9.50 -5.23
CA PRO A 103 24.09 9.99 -4.57
C PRO A 103 25.07 8.83 -4.48
N SER A 104 26.13 8.86 -5.30
CA SER A 104 27.24 7.93 -5.24
C SER A 104 28.06 8.26 -4.00
N TYR A 105 27.73 7.64 -2.88
CA TYR A 105 28.66 7.58 -1.76
C TYR A 105 29.65 6.46 -2.07
N ILE A 106 30.82 6.85 -2.55
CA ILE A 106 32.01 6.00 -2.60
C ILE A 106 32.27 5.56 -1.16
N ALA A 107 32.22 4.26 -0.89
CA ALA A 107 32.83 3.70 0.30
C ALA A 107 34.31 3.50 -0.03
N ASP A 108 35.11 4.54 0.15
CA ASP A 108 36.55 4.37 0.29
C ASP A 108 36.78 3.97 1.74
N ASP A 109 37.01 2.68 1.95
CA ASP A 109 37.98 2.18 2.92
C ASP A 109 38.42 0.79 2.45
N THR A 110 39.55 0.80 1.74
CA THR A 110 40.44 -0.35 1.56
C THR A 110 40.92 -0.81 2.93
N ASP A 111 40.73 -2.09 3.25
CA ASP A 111 41.72 -2.83 4.04
C ASP A 111 41.83 -4.24 3.48
N ASP A 112 42.75 -4.40 2.54
CA ASP A 112 43.30 -5.67 2.14
C ASP A 112 44.16 -6.21 3.29
N GLN A 113 43.68 -7.23 4.00
CA GLN A 113 44.55 -8.09 4.81
C GLN A 113 44.44 -9.53 4.29
N GLU A 114 45.30 -9.84 3.32
CA GLU A 114 45.70 -11.20 2.97
C GLU A 114 46.20 -11.93 4.22
N THR A 115 45.40 -12.84 4.77
CA THR A 115 45.92 -13.80 5.74
C THR A 115 46.48 -15.01 4.99
N GLN A 116 47.79 -15.00 4.74
CA GLN A 116 48.54 -16.20 4.35
C GLN A 116 48.39 -17.28 5.43
N THR A 117 47.50 -18.24 5.21
CA THR A 117 47.51 -19.49 5.98
C THR A 117 48.56 -20.41 5.37
N LYS A 118 49.71 -20.54 6.06
CA LYS A 118 50.74 -21.55 5.80
C LYS A 118 50.17 -22.95 6.00
N PRO A 119 50.49 -23.94 5.15
CA PRO A 119 50.16 -25.33 5.44
C PRO A 119 51.11 -25.89 6.51
N LEU A 120 50.56 -26.66 7.46
CA LEU A 120 51.30 -27.52 8.37
C LEU A 120 51.36 -28.93 7.77
N LEU A 121 52.55 -29.52 7.90
CA LEU A 121 52.95 -30.89 7.52
C LEU A 121 51.93 -31.98 7.87
#